data_AF-A0A4S8JMA7-F1
#
_entry.id   AF-A0A4S8JMA7-F1
#
_cell.length_a   1.000
_cell.length_b   1.000
_cell.length_c   1.000
_cell.angle_alpha   90.00
_cell.angle_beta   90.00
_cell.angle_gamma   90.00
#
_symmetry.space_group_name_H-M   'P 1'
#
loop_
_entity.id
_entity.type
_entity.pdbx_description
1 polymer ?
#
loop_
_entity_poly.entity_id
_entity_poly.type
_entity_poly.pdbx_seq_one_letter_code
_entity_poly.pdbx_strand_id
1 'polypeptide(L)'
;MAGPDCERDYSWIEKVKSGGSVPCLEPENCSNGWATPPGDKFMIRGPNYLSDKVKIPGGGYILKPLGFDWIKGPTKIGNLLSNTNHRVRRAIDDETARGNNPFVWAFNLQIPSKDNYSAIAYFVALEPIQDDILVDKFLKGDDTFRNSRLKLIANIVEGPWIVRTAVGEQAICILGRALSCKYMSESNYFEVDVDIGSSMVANAIVHLAFSYLTTLTVDLAFLIESQTQEELPEQILGAVRFSELNPDSAGLYELSSEVGSGSLQSSLPTRLWKSIGLGLPQLLHLGNQDFSSPISDNANGGLHSEADEKNNENS
;
A
#
# COMPACT_ATOMS: atom_id res chain seq x y z
N MET A 1 -14.32 -15.61 46.49
CA MET A 1 -13.77 -14.34 45.98
C MET A 1 -13.45 -14.58 44.52
N ALA A 2 -14.00 -13.78 43.60
CA ALA A 2 -13.50 -13.80 42.23
C ALA A 2 -12.09 -13.21 42.22
N GLY A 3 -11.19 -13.73 41.38
CA GLY A 3 -9.90 -13.09 41.14
C GLY A 3 -10.10 -11.75 40.42
N PRO A 4 -9.12 -10.84 40.44
CA PRO A 4 -9.16 -9.69 39.54
C PRO A 4 -9.12 -10.22 38.11
N ASP A 5 -10.17 -9.95 37.33
CA ASP A 5 -10.09 -10.06 35.88
C ASP A 5 -8.95 -9.16 35.42
N CYS A 6 -7.96 -9.75 34.76
CA CYS A 6 -6.85 -9.01 34.20
C CYS A 6 -7.37 -8.23 33.00
N GLU A 7 -7.79 -6.98 33.21
CA GLU A 7 -8.05 -6.03 32.14
C GLU A 7 -6.77 -5.90 31.31
N ARG A 8 -6.74 -6.57 30.15
CA ARG A 8 -5.62 -6.47 29.21
C ARG A 8 -5.48 -5.01 28.80
N ASP A 9 -4.34 -4.42 29.13
CA ASP A 9 -4.03 -3.02 28.79
C ASP A 9 -3.86 -2.88 27.28
N TYR A 10 -4.94 -2.45 26.61
CA TYR A 10 -4.94 -2.17 25.17
C TYR A 10 -4.45 -0.74 24.83
N SER A 11 -3.90 0.02 25.79
CA SER A 11 -3.38 1.38 25.53
C SER A 11 -2.28 1.42 24.47
N TRP A 12 -1.53 0.33 24.29
CA TRP A 12 -0.53 0.22 23.23
C TRP A 12 -1.16 0.23 21.83
N ILE A 13 -2.37 -0.33 21.67
CA ILE A 13 -3.10 -0.32 20.38
C ILE A 13 -3.46 1.11 20.01
N GLU A 14 -4.04 1.87 20.95
CA GLU A 14 -4.39 3.28 20.70
C GLU A 14 -3.15 4.14 20.43
N LYS A 15 -2.04 3.90 21.15
CA LYS A 15 -0.73 4.53 20.88
C LYS A 15 -0.21 4.23 19.46
N VAL A 16 -0.41 3.01 18.95
CA VAL A 16 -0.02 2.66 17.57
C VAL A 16 -0.98 3.27 16.56
N LYS A 17 -2.31 3.28 16.80
CA LYS A 17 -3.28 3.96 15.93
C LYS A 17 -2.98 5.46 15.79
N SER A 18 -2.68 6.15 16.89
CA SER A 18 -2.37 7.59 16.90
C SER A 18 -0.95 7.93 16.42
N GLY A 19 -0.06 6.94 16.27
CA GLY A 19 1.34 7.14 15.93
C GLY A 19 1.67 7.13 14.44
N GLY A 20 0.67 7.00 13.57
CA GLY A 20 0.85 7.01 12.10
C GLY A 20 0.82 8.43 11.52
N SER A 21 1.23 8.57 10.25
CA SER A 21 1.12 9.84 9.50
C SER A 21 -0.32 10.22 9.15
N VAL A 22 -1.23 9.24 9.12
CA VAL A 22 -2.64 9.40 8.78
C VAL A 22 -3.47 9.24 10.08
N PRO A 23 -4.36 10.20 10.42
CA PRO A 23 -5.17 10.11 11.64
C PRO A 23 -6.20 8.99 11.55
N CYS A 24 -6.38 8.25 12.65
CA CYS A 24 -7.49 7.32 12.83
C CYS A 24 -8.76 8.11 13.17
N LEU A 25 -9.83 7.93 12.40
CA LEU A 25 -11.10 8.66 12.48
C LEU A 25 -12.29 7.69 12.47
N GLU A 26 -13.50 8.22 12.71
CA GLU A 26 -14.74 7.45 12.53
C GLU A 26 -15.07 7.28 11.04
N PRO A 27 -15.62 6.12 10.60
CA PRO A 27 -15.87 5.83 9.18
C PRO A 27 -16.76 6.85 8.46
N GLU A 28 -17.70 7.45 9.18
CA GLU A 28 -18.66 8.45 8.70
C GLU A 28 -18.03 9.84 8.49
N ASN A 29 -16.87 10.11 9.09
CA ASN A 29 -16.16 11.38 9.02
C ASN A 29 -14.65 11.16 8.84
N CYS A 30 -14.29 10.35 7.85
CA CYS A 30 -12.93 9.85 7.62
C CYS A 30 -12.04 10.77 6.75
N SER A 31 -12.42 12.03 6.54
CA SER A 31 -11.72 12.94 5.62
C SER A 31 -10.23 13.11 5.99
N ASN A 32 -9.35 12.97 5.00
CA ASN A 32 -7.89 13.02 5.14
C ASN A 32 -7.33 12.01 6.18
N GLY A 33 -8.09 10.97 6.50
CA GLY A 33 -7.79 10.00 7.55
C GLY A 33 -8.00 8.55 7.12
N TRP A 34 -7.87 7.65 8.09
CA TRP A 34 -8.20 6.23 7.95
C TRP A 34 -9.18 5.78 9.05
N ALA A 35 -9.93 4.72 8.78
CA ALA A 35 -10.92 4.17 9.72
C ALA A 35 -11.08 2.66 9.50
N THR A 36 -11.93 2.01 10.32
CA THR A 36 -12.40 0.64 10.06
C THR A 36 -13.85 0.68 9.60
N PRO A 37 -14.15 0.45 8.30
CA PRO A 37 -15.52 0.51 7.79
C PRO A 37 -16.40 -0.61 8.39
N PRO A 38 -17.74 -0.51 8.30
CA PRO A 38 -18.63 -1.62 8.64
C PRO A 38 -18.43 -2.83 7.73
N GLY A 39 -18.26 -4.03 8.31
CA GLY A 39 -17.96 -5.25 7.55
C GLY A 39 -19.09 -5.73 6.63
N ASP A 40 -20.32 -5.33 6.92
CA ASP A 40 -21.50 -5.59 6.08
C ASP A 40 -21.45 -4.90 4.72
N LYS A 41 -20.52 -3.95 4.50
CA LYS A 41 -20.25 -3.36 3.17
C LYS A 41 -19.51 -4.31 2.22
N PHE A 42 -18.98 -5.43 2.72
CA PHE A 42 -18.25 -6.41 1.92
C PHE A 42 -19.08 -7.69 1.77
N MET A 43 -19.33 -8.11 0.53
CA MET A 43 -20.11 -9.31 0.23
C MET A 43 -19.19 -10.54 0.11
N ILE A 44 -19.33 -11.45 1.06
CA ILE A 44 -18.50 -12.65 1.26
C ILE A 44 -19.23 -13.92 0.81
N ARG A 45 -18.52 -15.04 0.62
CA ARG A 45 -19.16 -16.35 0.32
C ARG A 45 -19.99 -16.81 1.52
N GLY A 46 -21.31 -17.00 1.32
CA GLY A 46 -22.21 -17.53 2.35
C GLY A 46 -22.01 -19.03 2.61
N PRO A 47 -22.69 -19.60 3.64
CA PRO A 47 -22.47 -20.98 4.08
C PRO A 47 -22.60 -22.04 2.98
N ASN A 48 -23.47 -21.83 1.99
CA ASN A 48 -23.72 -22.78 0.90
C ASN A 48 -23.15 -22.33 -0.46
N TYR A 49 -22.26 -21.34 -0.50
CA TYR A 49 -21.79 -20.70 -1.75
C TYR A 49 -21.26 -21.68 -2.82
N LEU A 50 -20.70 -22.83 -2.41
CA LEU A 50 -20.23 -23.84 -3.36
C LEU A 50 -21.37 -24.46 -4.19
N SER A 51 -22.60 -24.53 -3.67
CA SER A 51 -23.79 -24.98 -4.41
C SER A 51 -24.63 -23.82 -4.95
N ASP A 52 -24.92 -22.78 -4.16
CA ASP A 52 -25.90 -21.74 -4.50
C ASP A 52 -25.32 -20.43 -5.08
N LYS A 53 -24.00 -20.21 -4.95
CA LYS A 53 -23.28 -18.96 -5.30
C LYS A 53 -23.78 -17.71 -4.56
N VAL A 54 -24.52 -17.85 -3.47
CA VAL A 54 -25.09 -16.74 -2.70
C VAL A 54 -24.03 -16.13 -1.78
N LYS A 55 -23.82 -14.81 -1.95
CA LYS A 55 -23.00 -14.01 -1.03
C LYS A 55 -23.85 -13.41 0.09
N ILE A 56 -23.24 -13.19 1.25
CA ILE A 56 -23.85 -12.53 2.41
C ILE A 56 -23.00 -11.33 2.85
N PRO A 57 -23.54 -10.39 3.65
CA PRO A 57 -22.74 -9.36 4.31
C PRO A 57 -21.67 -9.96 5.22
N GLY A 58 -20.51 -9.31 5.31
CA GLY A 58 -19.32 -9.83 5.99
C GLY A 58 -19.36 -9.87 7.53
N GLY A 59 -20.18 -9.03 8.18
CA GLY A 59 -20.26 -8.96 9.64
C GLY A 59 -18.94 -8.55 10.30
N GLY A 60 -18.44 -9.38 11.22
CA GLY A 60 -17.29 -9.07 12.07
C GLY A 60 -15.92 -9.37 11.46
N TYR A 61 -14.87 -8.87 12.13
CA TYR A 61 -13.47 -9.10 11.77
C TYR A 61 -12.79 -10.08 12.72
N ILE A 62 -11.92 -10.95 12.17
CA ILE A 62 -11.07 -11.85 12.96
C ILE A 62 -10.01 -11.05 13.72
N LEU A 63 -9.40 -10.06 13.07
CA LEU A 63 -8.34 -9.21 13.62
C LEU A 63 -8.88 -7.82 13.95
N LYS A 64 -8.24 -7.14 14.91
CA LYS A 64 -8.56 -5.74 15.24
C LYS A 64 -7.65 -4.77 14.49
N PRO A 65 -8.12 -3.57 14.11
CA PRO A 65 -7.28 -2.55 13.51
C PRO A 65 -6.22 -2.08 14.50
N LEU A 66 -4.96 -2.08 14.06
CA LEU A 66 -3.81 -1.63 14.85
C LEU A 66 -3.24 -0.30 14.34
N GLY A 67 -3.25 -0.07 13.03
CA GLY A 67 -2.73 1.16 12.44
C GLY A 67 -2.86 1.20 10.93
N PHE A 68 -2.65 2.37 10.36
CA PHE A 68 -2.43 2.57 8.93
C PHE A 68 -1.27 3.54 8.73
N ASP A 69 -0.38 3.23 7.79
CA ASP A 69 0.71 4.12 7.39
C ASP A 69 0.63 4.43 5.90
N TRP A 70 0.84 5.72 5.59
CA TRP A 70 1.03 6.23 4.24
C TRP A 70 2.43 6.82 4.15
N ILE A 71 3.32 6.12 3.42
CA ILE A 71 4.75 6.42 3.35
C ILE A 71 5.28 6.37 1.91
N LYS A 72 6.41 7.05 1.68
CA LYS A 72 7.11 7.05 0.39
C LYS A 72 8.63 7.00 0.57
N GLY A 73 9.32 6.44 -0.42
CA GLY A 73 10.78 6.30 -0.43
C GLY A 73 11.39 6.27 -1.83
N PRO A 74 12.72 6.41 -1.95
CA PRO A 74 13.41 6.38 -3.25
C PRO A 74 13.39 4.98 -3.90
N THR A 75 13.20 3.92 -3.11
CA THR A 75 13.08 2.53 -3.54
C THR A 75 11.79 1.92 -2.99
N LYS A 76 11.34 0.82 -3.61
CA LYS A 76 10.23 -0.01 -3.11
C LYS A 76 10.44 -0.34 -1.63
N ILE A 77 9.39 -0.14 -0.83
CA ILE A 77 9.38 -0.33 0.62
C ILE A 77 8.69 -1.66 0.94
N GLY A 78 9.33 -2.51 1.75
CA GLY A 78 8.77 -3.78 2.20
C GLY A 78 9.66 -4.43 3.26
N ASN A 79 9.20 -5.55 3.83
CA ASN A 79 9.79 -6.18 5.02
C ASN A 79 9.90 -5.19 6.21
N LEU A 80 8.86 -4.39 6.40
CA LEU A 80 8.78 -3.30 7.37
C LEU A 80 8.90 -3.79 8.82
N LEU A 81 8.27 -4.92 9.14
CA LEU A 81 8.26 -5.48 10.49
C LEU A 81 9.57 -6.19 10.85
N SER A 82 10.50 -6.42 9.92
CA SER A 82 11.86 -6.86 10.28
C SER A 82 12.74 -5.69 10.78
N ASN A 83 12.39 -4.45 10.49
CA ASN A 83 13.12 -3.26 10.94
C ASN A 83 12.76 -2.92 12.39
N THR A 84 13.69 -3.15 13.32
CA THR A 84 13.48 -2.87 14.76
C THR A 84 13.29 -1.39 15.11
N ASN A 85 13.56 -0.46 14.18
CA ASN A 85 13.22 0.96 14.36
C ASN A 85 11.80 1.29 13.88
N HIS A 86 11.15 0.40 13.13
CA HIS A 86 9.79 0.63 12.63
C HIS A 86 8.78 0.73 13.78
N ARG A 87 7.91 1.74 13.75
CA ARG A 87 7.05 2.11 14.89
C ARG A 87 6.15 0.96 15.38
N VAL A 88 5.62 0.15 14.45
CA VAL A 88 4.77 -1.01 14.77
C VAL A 88 5.61 -2.15 15.31
N ARG A 89 6.81 -2.37 14.75
CA ARG A 89 7.73 -3.41 15.23
C ARG A 89 8.18 -3.12 16.67
N ARG A 90 8.56 -1.87 16.96
CA ARG A 90 8.87 -1.42 18.33
C ARG A 90 7.72 -1.65 19.30
N ALA A 91 6.47 -1.43 18.89
CA ALA A 91 5.33 -1.71 19.76
C ALA A 91 5.13 -3.21 20.03
N ILE A 92 5.35 -4.07 19.01
CA ILE A 92 5.37 -5.53 19.19
C ILE A 92 6.49 -5.93 20.15
N ASP A 93 7.71 -5.43 19.98
CA ASP A 93 8.86 -5.75 20.83
C ASP A 93 8.67 -5.22 22.28
N ASP A 94 8.13 -4.01 22.45
CA ASP A 94 7.79 -3.41 23.76
C ASP A 94 6.77 -4.28 24.53
N GLU A 95 5.73 -4.76 23.85
CA GLU A 95 4.71 -5.65 24.45
C GLU A 95 5.25 -7.06 24.70
N THR A 96 6.11 -7.57 23.81
CA THR A 96 6.86 -8.84 24.02
C THR A 96 7.70 -8.78 25.30
N ALA A 97 8.39 -7.65 25.53
CA ALA A 97 9.18 -7.42 26.74
C ALA A 97 8.33 -7.31 28.03
N ARG A 98 7.02 -7.01 27.90
CA ARG A 98 6.05 -6.99 29.01
C ARG A 98 5.44 -8.37 29.31
N GLY A 99 5.74 -9.39 28.51
CA GLY A 99 5.19 -10.74 28.62
C GLY A 99 3.89 -10.95 27.86
N ASN A 100 3.41 -9.94 27.12
CA ASN A 100 2.33 -10.10 26.15
C ASN A 100 2.91 -10.68 24.85
N ASN A 101 2.15 -11.46 24.09
CA ASN A 101 2.60 -11.99 22.79
C ASN A 101 1.60 -11.59 21.68
N PRO A 102 1.56 -10.31 21.27
CA PRO A 102 0.67 -9.89 20.20
C PRO A 102 1.12 -10.49 18.86
N PHE A 103 0.15 -10.97 18.06
CA PHE A 103 0.41 -11.42 16.69
C PHE A 103 -0.15 -10.40 15.69
N VAL A 104 0.74 -9.72 14.97
CA VAL A 104 0.39 -8.61 14.07
C VAL A 104 0.39 -9.04 12.61
N TRP A 105 -0.65 -8.69 11.88
CA TRP A 105 -0.69 -8.81 10.42
C TRP A 105 -0.42 -7.45 9.78
N ALA A 106 0.41 -7.41 8.74
CA ALA A 106 0.64 -6.22 7.93
C ALA A 106 0.36 -6.51 6.45
N PHE A 107 -0.49 -5.71 5.82
CA PHE A 107 -0.72 -5.74 4.37
C PHE A 107 -0.16 -4.47 3.76
N ASN A 108 0.99 -4.58 3.10
CA ASN A 108 1.70 -3.48 2.46
C ASN A 108 1.36 -3.43 0.96
N LEU A 109 0.52 -2.47 0.55
CA LEU A 109 0.21 -2.21 -0.84
C LEU A 109 1.28 -1.30 -1.44
N GLN A 110 2.26 -1.91 -2.11
CA GLN A 110 3.38 -1.21 -2.73
C GLN A 110 2.94 -0.62 -4.07
N ILE A 111 3.12 0.69 -4.25
CA ILE A 111 2.77 1.42 -5.48
C ILE A 111 4.07 1.98 -6.08
N PRO A 112 4.71 1.25 -7.03
CA PRO A 112 5.90 1.74 -7.70
C PRO A 112 5.58 3.00 -8.53
N SER A 113 6.32 4.07 -8.27
CA SER A 113 6.29 5.32 -9.05
C SER A 113 7.69 5.95 -9.03
N LYS A 114 7.83 7.20 -9.48
CA LYS A 114 9.06 7.98 -9.29
C LYS A 114 9.47 8.04 -7.81
N ASP A 115 8.51 8.29 -6.93
CA ASP A 115 8.62 8.11 -5.49
C ASP A 115 7.84 6.82 -5.17
N ASN A 116 8.45 5.82 -4.56
CA ASN A 116 7.77 4.55 -4.31
C ASN A 116 6.87 4.70 -3.09
N TYR A 117 5.56 4.60 -3.27
CA TYR A 117 4.59 4.73 -2.19
C TYR A 117 4.24 3.37 -1.58
N SER A 118 3.82 3.38 -0.33
CA SER A 118 3.26 2.21 0.36
C SER A 118 2.11 2.64 1.27
N ALA A 119 0.96 2.00 1.07
CA ALA A 119 -0.18 2.08 1.96
C ALA A 119 -0.24 0.78 2.77
N ILE A 120 0.03 0.85 4.08
CA ILE A 120 0.16 -0.34 4.91
C ILE A 120 -0.95 -0.36 5.96
N ALA A 121 -1.74 -1.43 5.95
CA ALA A 121 -2.76 -1.70 6.94
C ALA A 121 -2.24 -2.72 7.96
N TYR A 122 -2.23 -2.35 9.24
CA TYR A 122 -1.82 -3.20 10.34
C TYR A 122 -3.04 -3.67 11.14
N PHE A 123 -3.08 -4.95 11.46
CA PHE A 123 -4.09 -5.59 12.27
C PHE A 123 -3.46 -6.45 13.36
N VAL A 124 -4.17 -6.73 14.45
CA VAL A 124 -3.67 -7.56 15.56
C VAL A 124 -4.69 -8.61 15.98
N ALA A 125 -4.21 -9.82 16.25
CA ALA A 125 -4.97 -10.85 16.94
C ALA A 125 -4.91 -10.58 18.45
N LEU A 126 -6.06 -10.33 19.09
CA LEU A 126 -6.12 -10.14 20.55
C LEU A 126 -6.13 -11.47 21.31
N GLU A 127 -6.59 -12.53 20.65
CA GLU A 127 -6.61 -13.91 21.14
C GLU A 127 -5.66 -14.76 20.28
N PRO A 128 -5.14 -15.87 20.81
CA PRO A 128 -4.44 -16.86 20.00
C PRO A 128 -5.30 -17.35 18.83
N ILE A 129 -4.69 -17.42 17.65
CA ILE A 129 -5.32 -18.05 16.47
C ILE A 129 -5.48 -19.54 16.79
N GLN A 130 -6.69 -20.07 16.64
CA GLN A 130 -6.98 -21.48 16.92
C GLN A 130 -6.30 -22.37 15.88
N ASP A 131 -5.78 -23.52 16.28
CA ASP A 131 -5.20 -24.50 15.35
C ASP A 131 -6.25 -25.03 14.35
N ASP A 132 -5.77 -25.47 13.18
CA ASP A 132 -6.52 -26.17 12.12
C ASP A 132 -7.66 -25.40 11.44
N ILE A 133 -7.95 -24.15 11.81
CA ILE A 133 -8.83 -23.27 11.02
C ILE A 133 -8.12 -22.73 9.77
N LEU A 134 -8.86 -22.17 8.82
CA LEU A 134 -8.31 -21.66 7.55
C LEU A 134 -7.21 -20.60 7.74
N VAL A 135 -7.30 -19.75 8.76
CA VAL A 135 -6.28 -18.74 9.10
C VAL A 135 -4.96 -19.39 9.50
N ASP A 136 -5.01 -20.40 10.37
CA ASP A 136 -3.84 -21.15 10.83
C ASP A 136 -3.19 -21.93 9.69
N LYS A 137 -4.01 -22.62 8.88
CA LYS A 137 -3.56 -23.30 7.66
C LYS A 137 -2.90 -22.35 6.64
N PHE A 138 -3.34 -21.09 6.57
CA PHE A 138 -2.74 -20.08 5.70
C PHE A 138 -1.39 -19.57 6.24
N LEU A 139 -1.27 -19.38 7.55
CA LEU A 139 0.01 -19.02 8.20
C LEU A 139 1.03 -20.14 8.05
N LYS A 140 0.66 -21.39 8.36
CA LYS A 140 1.52 -22.59 8.26
C LYS A 140 1.73 -23.09 6.82
N GLY A 141 0.93 -22.61 5.86
CA GLY A 141 0.96 -23.03 4.45
C GLY A 141 2.14 -22.48 3.65
N ASP A 142 2.31 -22.97 2.43
CA ASP A 142 3.32 -22.48 1.48
C ASP A 142 2.81 -21.29 0.64
N ASP A 143 3.70 -20.68 -0.12
CA ASP A 143 3.33 -19.54 -0.98
C ASP A 143 2.38 -19.96 -2.12
N THR A 144 2.37 -21.22 -2.55
CA THR A 144 1.38 -21.75 -3.50
C THR A 144 -0.03 -21.67 -2.91
N PHE A 145 -0.19 -22.19 -1.68
CA PHE A 145 -1.45 -22.12 -0.95
C PHE A 145 -1.86 -20.65 -0.72
N ARG A 146 -0.97 -19.83 -0.14
CA ARG A 146 -1.24 -18.42 0.14
C ARG A 146 -1.66 -17.64 -1.10
N ASN A 147 -0.91 -17.78 -2.20
CA ASN A 147 -1.20 -17.09 -3.46
C ASN A 147 -2.53 -17.52 -4.08
N SER A 148 -2.94 -18.77 -3.89
CA SER A 148 -4.22 -19.28 -4.38
C SER A 148 -5.44 -18.86 -3.56
N ARG A 149 -5.22 -18.25 -2.38
CA ARG A 149 -6.24 -17.99 -1.36
C ARG A 149 -6.35 -16.53 -0.89
N LEU A 150 -5.26 -15.77 -0.83
CA LEU A 150 -5.28 -14.39 -0.33
C LEU A 150 -6.17 -13.52 -1.21
N LYS A 151 -7.18 -12.90 -0.60
CA LYS A 151 -8.27 -12.20 -1.28
C LYS A 151 -8.40 -10.77 -0.80
N LEU A 152 -8.55 -9.84 -1.73
CA LEU A 152 -8.89 -8.44 -1.49
C LEU A 152 -10.28 -8.15 -2.05
N ILE A 153 -11.08 -7.39 -1.30
CA ILE A 153 -12.27 -6.72 -1.80
C ILE A 153 -12.02 -5.22 -1.67
N ALA A 154 -12.16 -4.47 -2.76
CA ALA A 154 -12.00 -3.02 -2.80
C ALA A 154 -13.30 -2.36 -3.28
N ASN A 155 -13.78 -1.37 -2.53
CA ASN A 155 -14.96 -0.57 -2.86
C ASN A 155 -14.56 0.92 -2.93
N ILE A 156 -14.87 1.60 -4.04
CA ILE A 156 -14.67 3.05 -4.19
C ILE A 156 -15.91 3.78 -3.64
N VAL A 157 -15.85 4.09 -2.34
CA VAL A 157 -16.92 4.73 -1.56
C VAL A 157 -17.23 6.11 -2.14
N GLU A 158 -16.20 6.94 -2.34
CA GLU A 158 -16.27 8.25 -2.98
C GLU A 158 -15.16 8.37 -4.01
N GLY A 159 -15.44 9.07 -5.10
CA GLY A 159 -14.47 9.25 -6.17
C GLY A 159 -15.07 9.48 -7.56
N PRO A 160 -14.26 9.95 -8.52
CA PRO A 160 -14.69 10.14 -9.90
C PRO A 160 -15.21 8.84 -10.54
N TRP A 161 -16.23 8.97 -11.39
CA TRP A 161 -16.85 7.83 -12.06
C TRP A 161 -15.85 6.99 -12.86
N ILE A 162 -14.84 7.63 -13.48
CA ILE A 162 -13.78 6.95 -14.25
C ILE A 162 -12.95 5.98 -13.39
N VAL A 163 -12.69 6.32 -12.12
CA VAL A 163 -11.99 5.44 -11.19
C VAL A 163 -12.88 4.26 -10.81
N ARG A 164 -14.16 4.53 -10.51
CA ARG A 164 -15.16 3.47 -10.22
C ARG A 164 -15.30 2.49 -11.39
N THR A 165 -15.34 2.99 -12.63
CA THR A 165 -15.43 2.17 -13.84
C THR A 165 -14.15 1.35 -14.08
N ALA A 166 -12.96 1.93 -13.87
CA ALA A 166 -11.69 1.21 -14.06
C ALA A 166 -11.43 0.14 -12.99
N VAL A 167 -11.86 0.40 -11.75
CA VAL A 167 -11.80 -0.56 -10.64
C VAL A 167 -12.87 -1.66 -10.78
N GLY A 168 -14.05 -1.30 -11.32
CA GLY A 168 -15.21 -2.17 -11.46
C GLY A 168 -16.17 -2.07 -10.27
N GLU A 169 -17.41 -2.54 -10.48
CA GLU A 169 -18.51 -2.39 -9.52
C GLU A 169 -18.31 -3.20 -8.22
N GLN A 170 -17.60 -4.33 -8.28
CA GLN A 170 -17.08 -5.06 -7.13
C GLN A 170 -15.66 -5.57 -7.45
N ALA A 171 -14.63 -4.80 -7.06
CA ALA A 171 -13.25 -5.22 -7.27
C ALA A 171 -12.85 -6.30 -6.26
N ILE A 172 -13.07 -7.56 -6.64
CA ILE A 172 -12.70 -8.74 -5.87
C ILE A 172 -11.54 -9.42 -6.59
N CYS A 173 -10.40 -9.55 -5.90
CA CYS A 173 -9.16 -10.06 -6.47
C CYS A 173 -8.55 -11.13 -5.56
N ILE A 174 -8.07 -12.23 -6.14
CA ILE A 174 -7.15 -13.15 -5.45
C ILE A 174 -5.74 -12.61 -5.67
N LEU A 175 -5.20 -11.92 -4.67
CA LEU A 175 -4.01 -11.07 -4.79
C LEU A 175 -2.83 -11.85 -5.37
N GLY A 176 -2.47 -12.99 -4.78
CA GLY A 176 -1.32 -13.78 -5.24
C GLY A 176 -1.50 -14.51 -6.57
N ARG A 177 -2.69 -14.46 -7.19
CA ARG A 177 -2.89 -14.87 -8.59
C ARG A 177 -2.75 -13.71 -9.57
N ALA A 178 -2.99 -12.47 -9.12
CA ALA A 178 -3.00 -11.27 -9.96
C ALA A 178 -1.73 -10.41 -9.81
N LEU A 179 -1.03 -10.54 -8.68
CA LEU A 179 0.12 -9.73 -8.27
C LEU A 179 1.17 -10.61 -7.60
N SER A 180 2.44 -10.26 -7.77
CA SER A 180 3.52 -10.79 -6.95
C SER A 180 3.32 -10.39 -5.49
N CYS A 181 3.14 -11.40 -4.63
CA CYS A 181 3.07 -11.23 -3.18
C CYS A 181 4.30 -11.89 -2.55
N LYS A 182 4.95 -11.20 -1.61
CA LYS A 182 6.01 -11.77 -0.76
C LYS A 182 5.48 -11.87 0.67
N TYR A 183 5.69 -13.00 1.30
CA TYR A 183 5.23 -13.31 2.66
C TYR A 183 6.41 -13.39 3.62
N MET A 184 6.29 -12.75 4.78
CA MET A 184 7.27 -12.83 5.87
C MET A 184 6.52 -13.23 7.14
N SER A 185 6.86 -14.42 7.68
CA SER A 185 6.13 -15.04 8.79
C SER A 185 7.10 -15.33 9.92
N GLU A 186 6.95 -14.60 11.02
CA GLU A 186 7.72 -14.75 12.25
C GLU A 186 6.79 -15.18 13.41
N SER A 187 7.34 -15.37 14.61
CA SER A 187 6.55 -15.81 15.78
C SER A 187 5.52 -14.79 16.28
N ASN A 188 5.72 -13.50 15.99
CA ASN A 188 4.88 -12.39 16.47
C ASN A 188 4.32 -11.49 15.35
N TYR A 189 4.63 -11.78 14.08
CA TYR A 189 3.99 -11.09 12.96
C TYR A 189 3.92 -11.90 11.66
N PHE A 190 3.00 -11.49 10.80
CA PHE A 190 2.86 -11.93 9.41
C PHE A 190 2.71 -10.70 8.50
N GLU A 191 3.69 -10.47 7.63
CA GLU A 191 3.68 -9.36 6.66
C GLU A 191 3.47 -9.88 5.23
N VAL A 192 2.64 -9.17 4.47
CA VAL A 192 2.43 -9.39 3.04
C VAL A 192 2.79 -8.12 2.28
N ASP A 193 3.88 -8.19 1.54
CA ASP A 193 4.26 -7.20 0.53
C ASP A 193 3.51 -7.51 -0.78
N VAL A 194 2.64 -6.61 -1.22
CA VAL A 194 1.82 -6.75 -2.44
C VAL A 194 2.32 -5.78 -3.50
N ASP A 195 3.01 -6.29 -4.51
CA ASP A 195 3.63 -5.49 -5.56
C ASP A 195 2.65 -5.15 -6.69
N ILE A 196 1.97 -4.00 -6.61
CA ILE A 196 1.01 -3.57 -7.63
C ILE A 196 1.67 -3.40 -9.01
N GLY A 197 2.96 -3.03 -9.04
CA GLY A 197 3.72 -2.87 -10.28
C GLY A 197 3.99 -4.17 -11.04
N SER A 198 3.78 -5.34 -10.41
CA SER A 198 3.96 -6.65 -11.05
C SER A 198 2.89 -6.98 -12.12
N SER A 199 1.77 -6.25 -12.14
CA SER A 199 0.72 -6.40 -13.15
C SER A 199 0.45 -5.09 -13.87
N MET A 200 0.63 -5.10 -15.20
CA MET A 200 0.37 -3.91 -16.04
C MET A 200 -1.05 -3.36 -15.85
N VAL A 201 -2.05 -4.23 -15.69
CA VAL A 201 -3.46 -3.85 -15.52
C VAL A 201 -3.69 -3.22 -14.14
N ALA A 202 -3.23 -3.88 -13.07
CA ALA A 202 -3.40 -3.35 -11.72
C ALA A 202 -2.63 -2.03 -11.53
N ASN A 203 -1.40 -1.96 -12.06
CA ASN A 203 -0.60 -0.74 -12.06
C ASN A 203 -1.31 0.40 -12.81
N ALA A 204 -1.88 0.16 -13.99
CA ALA A 204 -2.65 1.17 -14.72
C ALA A 204 -3.88 1.68 -13.94
N ILE A 205 -4.66 0.77 -13.34
CA ILE A 205 -5.85 1.13 -12.54
C ILE A 205 -5.45 1.93 -11.29
N VAL A 206 -4.40 1.49 -10.58
CA VAL A 206 -3.93 2.17 -9.37
C VAL A 206 -3.30 3.52 -9.68
N HIS A 207 -2.55 3.68 -10.78
CA HIS A 207 -2.02 4.99 -11.18
C HIS A 207 -3.11 5.96 -11.66
N LEU A 208 -4.18 5.46 -12.31
CA LEU A 208 -5.37 6.27 -12.57
C LEU A 208 -6.01 6.74 -11.24
N ALA A 209 -6.23 5.83 -10.29
CA ALA A 209 -6.73 6.18 -8.97
C ALA A 209 -5.79 7.15 -8.22
N PHE A 210 -4.47 6.98 -8.38
CA PHE A 210 -3.42 7.80 -7.75
C PHE A 210 -3.60 9.28 -8.10
N SER A 211 -3.95 9.58 -9.35
CA SER A 211 -4.20 10.95 -9.82
C SER A 211 -5.39 11.65 -9.16
N TYR A 212 -6.24 10.91 -8.44
CA TYR A 212 -7.43 11.40 -7.75
C TYR A 212 -7.39 11.19 -6.22
N LEU A 213 -6.29 10.69 -5.63
CA LEU A 213 -6.25 10.23 -4.22
C LEU A 213 -6.81 11.24 -3.21
N THR A 214 -6.56 12.54 -3.39
CA THR A 214 -7.09 13.65 -2.57
C THR A 214 -8.61 13.86 -2.68
N THR A 215 -9.31 13.03 -3.45
CA THR A 215 -10.77 13.02 -3.64
C THR A 215 -11.35 11.60 -3.65
N LEU A 216 -10.55 10.59 -3.30
CA LEU A 216 -10.98 9.19 -3.22
C LEU A 216 -11.19 8.76 -1.77
N THR A 217 -12.30 8.08 -1.53
CA THR A 217 -12.51 7.27 -0.31
C THR A 217 -12.59 5.81 -0.72
N VAL A 218 -11.70 4.98 -0.17
CA VAL A 218 -11.59 3.56 -0.54
C VAL A 218 -11.76 2.69 0.70
N ASP A 219 -12.68 1.73 0.63
CA ASP A 219 -12.83 0.64 1.60
C ASP A 219 -12.13 -0.61 1.07
N LEU A 220 -11.18 -1.16 1.83
CA LEU A 220 -10.46 -2.39 1.54
C LEU A 220 -10.71 -3.44 2.62
N ALA A 221 -11.02 -4.68 2.24
CA ALA A 221 -11.11 -5.82 3.13
C ALA A 221 -10.21 -6.98 2.67
N PHE A 222 -9.42 -7.51 3.60
CA PHE A 222 -8.54 -8.65 3.40
C PHE A 222 -9.20 -9.93 3.92
N LEU A 223 -9.17 -10.99 3.11
CA LEU A 223 -9.78 -12.29 3.42
C LEU A 223 -8.88 -13.44 2.95
N ILE A 224 -9.21 -14.65 3.40
CA ILE A 224 -8.71 -15.89 2.82
C ILE A 224 -9.90 -16.55 2.12
N GLU A 225 -9.77 -16.87 0.83
CA GLU A 225 -10.86 -17.44 0.04
C GLU A 225 -11.18 -18.88 0.48
N SER A 226 -12.39 -19.11 0.98
CA SER A 226 -12.92 -20.45 1.26
C SER A 226 -13.24 -21.17 -0.05
N GLN A 227 -12.61 -22.31 -0.29
CA GLN A 227 -12.76 -23.17 -1.47
C GLN A 227 -13.37 -24.54 -1.15
N THR A 228 -13.42 -24.96 0.12
CA THR A 228 -14.16 -26.16 0.59
C THR A 228 -15.41 -25.79 1.41
N GLN A 229 -16.24 -26.78 1.72
CA GLN A 229 -17.52 -26.57 2.42
C GLN A 229 -17.32 -26.33 3.92
N GLU A 230 -16.25 -26.88 4.50
CA GLU A 230 -15.85 -26.77 5.90
C GLU A 230 -15.18 -25.41 6.20
N GLU A 231 -14.71 -24.74 5.15
CA GLU A 231 -14.14 -23.39 5.21
C GLU A 231 -15.21 -22.28 5.12
N LEU A 232 -16.49 -22.62 4.94
CA LEU A 232 -17.59 -21.66 4.76
C LEU A 232 -18.41 -21.43 6.04
N PRO A 233 -18.99 -20.23 6.24
CA PRO A 233 -18.87 -19.04 5.39
C PRO A 233 -17.46 -18.43 5.41
N GLU A 234 -17.13 -17.63 4.39
CA GLU A 234 -15.91 -16.80 4.43
C GLU A 234 -15.94 -15.86 5.65
N GLN A 235 -14.77 -15.40 6.08
CA GLN A 235 -14.64 -14.40 7.15
C GLN A 235 -13.62 -13.33 6.75
N ILE A 236 -13.84 -12.09 7.21
CA ILE A 236 -12.92 -10.99 6.94
C ILE A 236 -11.80 -11.01 7.99
N LEU A 237 -10.53 -11.03 7.54
CA LEU A 237 -9.38 -10.89 8.43
C LEU A 237 -9.40 -9.52 9.10
N GLY A 238 -9.44 -8.47 8.28
CA GLY A 238 -9.55 -7.08 8.71
C GLY A 238 -9.89 -6.17 7.53
N ALA A 239 -10.38 -4.98 7.83
CA ALA A 239 -10.70 -3.97 6.82
C ALA A 239 -10.20 -2.57 7.23
N VAL A 240 -9.86 -1.77 6.22
CA VAL A 240 -9.41 -0.39 6.35
C VAL A 240 -10.14 0.49 5.35
N ARG A 241 -10.54 1.68 5.81
CA ARG A 241 -10.96 2.81 4.98
C ARG A 241 -9.80 3.80 4.97
N PHE A 242 -9.51 4.40 3.83
CA PHE A 242 -8.76 5.66 3.78
C PHE A 242 -9.48 6.66 2.89
N SER A 243 -9.34 7.95 3.20
CA SER A 243 -9.96 9.05 2.46
C SER A 243 -8.95 10.13 2.15
N GLU A 244 -9.02 10.68 0.93
CA GLU A 244 -8.35 11.92 0.54
C GLU A 244 -6.83 11.93 0.79
N LEU A 245 -6.16 10.78 0.66
CA LEU A 245 -4.73 10.68 0.96
C LEU A 245 -3.92 11.63 0.08
N ASN A 246 -3.20 12.56 0.70
CA ASN A 246 -2.30 13.46 -0.01
C ASN A 246 -0.93 12.78 -0.24
N PRO A 247 -0.47 12.59 -1.49
CA PRO A 247 0.87 12.06 -1.78
C PRO A 247 2.01 12.90 -1.18
N ASP A 248 1.82 14.22 -1.05
CA ASP A 248 2.83 15.10 -0.45
C ASP A 248 2.97 14.87 1.05
N SER A 249 1.88 14.49 1.73
CA SER A 249 1.83 14.17 3.17
C SER A 249 2.30 12.75 3.51
N ALA A 250 2.66 11.93 2.52
CA ALA A 250 3.25 10.61 2.76
C ALA A 250 4.56 10.74 3.57
N GLY A 251 4.66 10.00 4.68
CA GLY A 251 5.85 10.00 5.53
C GLY A 251 7.07 9.49 4.76
N LEU A 252 8.23 10.13 4.96
CA LEU A 252 9.47 9.65 4.33
C LEU A 252 9.94 8.38 5.03
N TYR A 253 10.07 7.29 4.27
CA TYR A 253 10.67 6.05 4.73
C TYR A 253 12.17 6.08 4.47
N GLU A 254 12.95 6.34 5.50
CA GLU A 254 14.39 6.15 5.48
C GLU A 254 14.70 4.65 5.64
N LEU A 255 15.35 4.05 4.64
CA LEU A 255 15.96 2.73 4.86
C LEU A 255 17.05 2.89 5.92
N SER A 256 17.00 2.07 6.96
CA SER A 256 18.16 1.86 7.81
C SER A 256 19.29 1.35 6.92
N SER A 257 20.32 2.18 6.71
CA SER A 257 21.55 1.73 6.07
C SER A 257 22.06 0.53 6.87
N GLU A 258 22.17 -0.63 6.22
CA GLU A 258 22.86 -1.77 6.82
C GLU A 258 24.22 -1.27 7.31
N VAL A 259 24.55 -1.54 8.58
CA VAL A 259 25.84 -1.16 9.15
C VAL A 259 26.89 -2.10 8.56
N GLY A 260 27.29 -1.81 7.33
CA GLY A 260 28.51 -2.34 6.74
C GLY A 260 29.66 -1.94 7.65
N SER A 261 30.22 -2.91 8.36
CA SER A 261 31.44 -2.74 9.15
C SER A 261 32.62 -2.51 8.20
N GLY A 262 32.75 -1.28 7.74
CA GLY A 262 33.69 -0.84 6.73
C GLY A 262 34.04 0.62 6.97
N SER A 263 35.02 0.86 7.84
CA SER A 263 35.58 2.20 8.04
C SER A 263 36.19 2.71 6.73
N LEU A 264 35.69 3.82 6.21
CA LEU A 264 36.46 4.80 5.44
C LEU A 264 35.71 6.14 5.42
N GLN A 265 36.44 7.23 5.66
CA GLN A 265 35.88 8.58 5.67
C GLN A 265 35.64 9.08 4.24
N SER A 266 34.48 9.70 3.96
CA SER A 266 34.40 10.79 2.97
C SER A 266 33.18 11.70 3.14
N SER A 267 33.46 12.94 3.55
CA SER A 267 32.79 14.20 3.18
C SER A 267 31.30 14.21 2.76
N LEU A 268 30.46 14.81 3.61
CA LEU A 268 29.22 15.48 3.20
C LEU A 268 29.52 16.69 2.29
N PRO A 269 28.74 16.94 1.21
CA PRO A 269 28.67 18.23 0.54
C PRO A 269 27.48 19.06 1.04
N THR A 270 27.77 20.19 1.67
CA THR A 270 26.84 21.28 1.97
C THR A 270 26.24 21.91 0.71
N ARG A 271 24.91 21.87 0.51
CA ARG A 271 24.15 22.87 -0.29
C ARG A 271 22.72 23.11 0.22
N LEU A 272 22.60 23.52 1.48
CA LEU A 272 21.53 24.44 1.87
C LEU A 272 21.92 25.87 1.45
N TRP A 273 20.92 26.70 1.15
CA TRP A 273 20.97 28.14 0.79
C TRP A 273 21.02 28.49 -0.71
N LYS A 274 19.87 28.92 -1.23
CA LYS A 274 19.74 30.06 -2.16
C LYS A 274 18.48 30.87 -1.83
N SER A 275 18.65 31.95 -1.07
CA SER A 275 17.68 33.05 -0.96
C SER A 275 18.46 34.32 -0.58
N ILE A 276 18.03 35.48 -1.11
CA ILE A 276 18.67 36.80 -0.96
C ILE A 276 20.04 36.87 -1.70
N GLY A 277 20.42 37.87 -2.50
CA GLY A 277 19.77 39.12 -2.91
C GLY A 277 20.80 40.25 -3.05
N LEU A 278 20.60 41.18 -4.01
CA LEU A 278 21.37 42.42 -4.28
C LEU A 278 22.63 42.35 -5.18
N GLY A 279 22.73 43.29 -6.15
CA GLY A 279 24.00 43.96 -6.54
C GLY A 279 24.63 43.69 -7.92
N LEU A 280 24.34 44.55 -8.92
CA LEU A 280 25.22 44.89 -10.08
C LEU A 280 26.10 46.12 -9.69
N PRO A 281 27.16 46.56 -10.43
CA PRO A 281 27.45 46.35 -11.87
C PRO A 281 28.94 46.16 -12.34
N GLN A 282 29.09 45.88 -13.64
CA GLN A 282 30.14 46.18 -14.67
C GLN A 282 31.61 46.57 -14.36
N LEU A 283 32.46 46.28 -15.38
CA LEU A 283 33.86 46.71 -15.74
C LEU A 283 34.89 45.54 -15.66
N LEU A 284 35.82 45.29 -16.60
CA LEU A 284 36.32 46.05 -17.77
C LEU A 284 36.88 45.15 -18.92
N HIS A 285 37.24 45.81 -20.02
CA HIS A 285 37.72 45.34 -21.34
C HIS A 285 39.12 44.66 -21.39
N LEU A 286 39.27 43.61 -22.22
CA LEU A 286 40.38 43.32 -23.18
C LEU A 286 40.07 41.97 -23.87
N GLY A 287 40.33 41.69 -25.16
CA GLY A 287 40.94 42.45 -26.26
C GLY A 287 41.66 41.48 -27.22
N ASN A 288 41.45 41.64 -28.54
CA ASN A 288 41.94 40.82 -29.68
C ASN A 288 41.25 39.45 -29.89
N GLN A 289 40.63 39.15 -31.05
CA GLN A 289 41.15 39.05 -32.45
C GLN A 289 41.96 37.75 -32.67
N ASP A 290 41.79 36.97 -33.75
CA ASP A 290 40.95 37.17 -34.95
C ASP A 290 40.81 35.88 -35.81
N PHE A 291 39.81 35.83 -36.72
CA PHE A 291 39.68 35.00 -37.95
C PHE A 291 39.82 33.44 -37.87
N SER A 292 39.15 32.62 -38.69
CA SER A 292 38.05 32.80 -39.65
C SER A 292 37.48 31.45 -40.10
N SER A 293 36.16 31.29 -40.12
CA SER A 293 35.47 30.39 -41.08
C SER A 293 35.42 31.08 -42.47
N PRO A 294 35.08 30.43 -43.60
CA PRO A 294 33.65 30.08 -43.86
C PRO A 294 33.33 28.97 -44.90
N ILE A 295 32.04 28.62 -45.04
CA ILE A 295 31.30 28.24 -46.29
C ILE A 295 31.74 26.94 -47.03
N SER A 296 30.90 26.09 -47.65
CA SER A 296 29.44 25.80 -47.65
C SER A 296 29.28 24.37 -48.29
N ASP A 297 28.15 23.79 -48.74
CA ASP A 297 26.76 24.23 -48.94
C ASP A 297 25.79 23.03 -49.15
N ASN A 298 24.47 23.29 -49.12
CA ASN A 298 23.38 22.57 -49.84
C ASN A 298 23.15 21.05 -49.61
N ALA A 299 21.99 20.45 -49.94
CA ALA A 299 20.57 20.88 -50.02
C ALA A 299 19.69 19.63 -50.30
N ASN A 300 18.36 19.79 -50.23
CA ASN A 300 17.28 18.85 -50.62
C ASN A 300 17.10 17.58 -49.75
N GLY A 301 15.87 17.05 -49.58
CA GLY A 301 14.55 17.54 -50.02
C GLY A 301 13.57 16.41 -50.39
N GLY A 302 12.28 16.58 -50.09
CA GLY A 302 11.19 15.62 -50.39
C GLY A 302 10.69 14.90 -49.11
N LEU A 303 9.53 15.20 -48.50
CA LEU A 303 8.13 15.21 -48.96
C LEU A 303 7.61 13.88 -49.51
N HIS A 304 6.75 13.21 -48.72
CA HIS A 304 5.48 12.70 -49.22
C HIS A 304 4.41 12.68 -48.10
N SER A 305 3.15 12.83 -48.50
CA SER A 305 2.02 13.14 -47.63
C SER A 305 1.01 12.00 -47.48
N GLU A 306 0.29 12.08 -46.35
CA GLU A 306 -1.16 11.89 -46.16
C GLU A 306 -1.86 10.53 -46.35
N ALA A 307 -3.03 10.47 -45.72
CA ALA A 307 -3.94 9.33 -45.60
C ALA A 307 -4.88 9.22 -46.81
N ASP A 308 -5.58 8.08 -46.95
CA ASP A 308 -6.99 8.06 -46.55
C ASP A 308 -7.60 6.65 -46.54
N GLU A 309 -8.67 6.51 -45.76
CA GLU A 309 -9.39 5.27 -45.45
C GLU A 309 -10.72 5.22 -46.22
N LYS A 310 -11.01 4.15 -46.99
CA LYS A 310 -12.37 3.82 -47.48
C LYS A 310 -12.51 2.46 -48.18
N ASN A 311 -13.47 1.66 -47.72
CA ASN A 311 -14.40 0.75 -48.43
C ASN A 311 -14.93 -0.26 -47.38
N ASN A 312 -16.16 -0.21 -46.85
CA ASN A 312 -17.53 -0.12 -47.40
C ASN A 312 -18.20 -1.48 -47.70
N GLU A 313 -19.10 -1.87 -46.79
CA GLU A 313 -20.38 -2.61 -46.95
C GLU A 313 -20.51 -4.02 -47.59
N ASN A 314 -21.43 -4.78 -46.98
CA ASN A 314 -22.36 -5.78 -47.55
C ASN A 314 -21.82 -7.07 -48.22
N SER A 315 -21.76 -8.17 -47.46
CA SER A 315 -22.76 -9.28 -47.51
C SER A 315 -22.46 -10.35 -46.45
#